data_AF-A0AAV7HRE8-F1
#
_entry.id   AF-A0AAV7HRE8-F1
#
_cell.length_a   1.000
_cell.length_b   1.000
_cell.length_c   1.000
_cell.angle_alpha   90.00
_cell.angle_beta   90.00
_cell.angle_gamma   90.00
#
_symmetry.space_group_name_H-M   'P 1'
#
loop_
_entity.id
_entity.type
_entity.pdbx_description
1 polymer ?
#
loop_
_entity_poly.entity_id
_entity_poly.type
_entity_poly.pdbx_seq_one_letter_code
_entity_poly.pdbx_strand_id
1 'polypeptide(L)'
;MDFEEDEDIFEVSDDEPGGNKEISCSYNPIDDHLMKQLNDVKDCIANVTNETENVQSLGDKIVKKLYRKCQYVIDSESSDDDDELYDANNEPVIKRKKMTEDFQEPLIVTDVWQRIIDDKWVIGVNLENNSKR
;
A
#
# COMPACT_ATOMS: atom_id res chain seq x y z
N MET A 1 -47.25 -63.06 -23.69
CA MET A 1 -48.64 -62.82 -23.29
C MET A 1 -48.71 -63.07 -21.81
N ASP A 2 -48.84 -62.11 -20.91
CA ASP A 2 -48.97 -60.65 -21.03
C ASP A 2 -48.41 -60.08 -19.71
N PHE A 3 -47.49 -59.13 -19.80
CA PHE A 3 -47.15 -58.27 -18.67
C PHE A 3 -48.10 -57.10 -18.80
N GLU A 4 -49.17 -57.09 -18.01
CA GLU A 4 -50.08 -55.95 -17.95
C GLU A 4 -49.37 -54.78 -17.26
N GLU A 5 -49.47 -53.63 -17.92
CA GLU A 5 -48.82 -52.37 -17.64
C GLU A 5 -49.47 -51.73 -16.41
N ASP A 6 -48.70 -51.56 -15.33
CA ASP A 6 -49.08 -50.72 -14.20
C ASP A 6 -49.03 -49.25 -14.66
N GLU A 7 -50.22 -48.79 -15.03
CA GLU A 7 -50.77 -47.43 -15.03
C GLU A 7 -49.79 -46.29 -14.68
N ASP A 8 -49.57 -45.45 -15.69
CA ASP A 8 -48.85 -44.18 -15.65
C ASP A 8 -49.33 -43.25 -14.52
N ILE A 9 -48.62 -43.27 -13.39
CA ILE A 9 -48.86 -42.40 -12.23
C ILE A 9 -48.45 -40.92 -12.46
N PHE A 10 -48.02 -40.57 -13.68
CA PHE A 10 -47.50 -39.25 -14.05
C PHE A 10 -48.30 -38.55 -15.16
N GLU A 11 -49.55 -38.93 -15.39
CA GLU A 11 -50.44 -38.13 -16.25
C GLU A 11 -50.91 -36.89 -15.48
N VAL A 12 -50.07 -35.85 -15.49
CA VAL A 12 -50.41 -34.51 -15.02
C VAL A 12 -51.35 -33.90 -16.05
N SER A 13 -52.66 -33.93 -15.79
CA SER A 13 -53.63 -33.14 -16.54
C SER A 13 -53.29 -31.65 -16.45
N ASP A 14 -52.93 -31.08 -17.59
CA ASP A 14 -52.90 -29.65 -17.88
C ASP A 14 -54.30 -29.25 -18.35
N ASP A 15 -55.05 -28.49 -17.54
CA ASP A 15 -56.25 -27.72 -17.95
C ASP A 15 -56.67 -26.71 -16.85
N GLU A 16 -55.94 -25.57 -16.81
CA GLU A 16 -56.39 -24.16 -16.88
C GLU A 16 -57.55 -23.60 -15.96
N PRO A 17 -57.93 -22.29 -16.02
CA PRO A 17 -57.34 -21.12 -15.36
C PRO A 17 -58.28 -20.41 -14.35
N GLY A 18 -57.70 -19.62 -13.44
CA GLY A 18 -58.41 -18.48 -12.81
C GLY A 18 -58.67 -18.63 -11.30
N GLY A 19 -57.89 -17.89 -10.51
CA GLY A 19 -58.13 -17.77 -9.08
C GLY A 19 -57.11 -16.87 -8.42
N ASN A 20 -57.42 -15.58 -8.40
CA ASN A 20 -56.93 -14.58 -7.46
C ASN A 20 -55.42 -14.29 -7.44
N LYS A 21 -55.09 -13.16 -8.07
CA LYS A 21 -53.99 -12.27 -7.73
C LYS A 21 -54.14 -11.84 -6.25
N GLU A 22 -53.72 -12.66 -5.31
CA GLU A 22 -53.49 -12.25 -3.93
C GLU A 22 -51.99 -12.12 -3.71
N ILE A 23 -51.60 -10.89 -3.41
CA ILE A 23 -50.25 -10.45 -3.10
C ILE A 23 -49.76 -11.29 -1.92
N SER A 24 -48.96 -12.34 -2.17
CA SER A 24 -48.15 -12.90 -1.10
C SER A 24 -47.02 -11.92 -0.83
N CYS A 25 -47.27 -10.99 0.08
CA CYS A 25 -46.20 -10.35 0.82
C CYS A 25 -45.59 -11.47 1.68
N SER A 26 -44.75 -12.30 1.06
CA SER A 26 -43.99 -13.34 1.73
C SER A 26 -42.89 -12.66 2.53
N TYR A 27 -43.28 -12.03 3.63
CA TYR A 27 -42.35 -11.52 4.61
C TYR A 27 -41.55 -12.71 5.15
N ASN A 28 -40.36 -12.89 4.60
CA ASN A 28 -39.45 -13.95 4.99
C ASN A 28 -38.38 -13.35 5.91
N PRO A 29 -38.47 -13.56 7.23
CA PRO A 29 -37.51 -13.01 8.18
C PRO A 29 -36.08 -13.54 7.96
N ILE A 30 -35.94 -14.68 7.28
CA ILE A 30 -34.63 -15.23 6.90
C ILE A 30 -34.01 -14.39 5.79
N ASP A 31 -34.78 -14.01 4.77
CA ASP A 31 -34.28 -13.20 3.66
C ASP A 31 -33.84 -11.82 4.12
N ASP A 32 -34.62 -11.19 5.01
CA ASP A 32 -34.24 -9.91 5.65
C ASP A 32 -32.95 -10.04 6.46
N HIS A 33 -32.81 -11.13 7.22
CA HIS A 33 -31.62 -11.39 8.01
C HIS A 33 -30.38 -11.58 7.13
N LEU A 34 -30.51 -12.35 6.05
CA LEU A 34 -29.44 -12.57 5.07
C LEU A 34 -29.06 -11.27 4.36
N MET A 35 -30.03 -10.45 3.95
CA MET A 35 -29.73 -9.17 3.32
C MET A 35 -29.07 -8.19 4.27
N LYS A 36 -29.45 -8.20 5.55
CA LYS A 36 -28.75 -7.42 6.56
C LYS A 36 -27.30 -7.86 6.70
N GLN A 37 -27.05 -9.17 6.87
CA GLN A 37 -25.67 -9.69 6.97
C GLN A 37 -24.84 -9.36 5.73
N LEU A 38 -25.43 -9.47 4.56
CA LEU A 38 -24.77 -9.16 3.29
C LEU A 38 -24.40 -7.67 3.21
N ASN A 39 -25.29 -6.78 3.64
CA ASN A 39 -25.01 -5.35 3.69
C ASN A 39 -23.94 -5.02 4.74
N ASP A 40 -24.03 -5.59 5.93
CA ASP A 40 -23.02 -5.40 6.99
C ASP A 40 -21.62 -5.82 6.51
N VAL A 41 -21.52 -6.95 5.80
CA VAL A 41 -20.26 -7.42 5.20
C VAL A 41 -19.77 -6.47 4.11
N LYS A 42 -20.66 -5.99 3.23
CA LYS A 42 -20.31 -5.02 2.17
C LYS A 42 -19.77 -3.72 2.77
N ASP A 43 -20.43 -3.19 3.80
CA ASP A 43 -20.02 -1.96 4.46
C ASP A 43 -18.66 -2.13 5.16
N CYS A 44 -18.44 -3.28 5.80
CA CYS A 44 -17.15 -3.63 6.39
C CYS A 44 -16.03 -3.68 5.32
N ILE A 45 -16.28 -4.34 4.18
CA ILE A 45 -15.32 -4.41 3.07
C ILE A 45 -15.02 -3.00 2.54
N ALA A 46 -16.05 -2.18 2.33
CA ALA A 46 -15.87 -0.81 1.84
C ALA A 46 -15.03 0.03 2.82
N ASN A 47 -15.29 -0.09 4.12
CA ASN A 47 -14.54 0.64 5.14
C ASN A 47 -13.07 0.22 5.19
N VAL A 48 -12.79 -1.09 5.20
CA VAL A 48 -11.41 -1.63 5.19
C VAL A 48 -10.67 -1.23 3.91
N THR A 49 -11.36 -1.21 2.77
CA THR A 49 -10.77 -0.79 1.48
C THR A 49 -10.33 0.67 1.54
N ASN A 50 -11.22 1.56 2.03
CA ASN A 50 -10.90 2.98 2.21
C ASN A 50 -9.75 3.20 3.22
N GLU A 51 -9.73 2.47 4.34
CA GLU A 51 -8.61 2.52 5.29
C GLU A 51 -7.29 2.09 4.63
N THR A 52 -7.31 1.04 3.81
CA THR A 52 -6.14 0.56 3.07
C THR A 52 -5.62 1.61 2.09
N GLU A 53 -6.50 2.25 1.32
CA GLU A 53 -6.14 3.34 0.41
C GLU A 53 -5.53 4.53 1.17
N ASN A 54 -6.08 4.88 2.33
CA ASN A 54 -5.55 5.94 3.17
C ASN A 54 -4.13 5.62 3.66
N VAL A 55 -3.90 4.39 4.15
CA VAL A 55 -2.57 3.93 4.58
C VAL A 55 -1.57 3.97 3.42
N GLN A 56 -1.95 3.49 2.23
CA GLN A 56 -1.11 3.56 1.03
C GLN A 56 -0.75 5.02 0.69
N SER A 57 -1.73 5.93 0.70
CA SER A 57 -1.50 7.35 0.43
C SER A 57 -0.55 8.01 1.43
N LEU A 58 -0.60 7.61 2.70
CA LEU A 58 0.30 8.08 3.75
C LEU A 58 1.71 7.50 3.54
N GLY A 59 1.82 6.21 3.20
CA GLY A 59 3.07 5.57 2.82
C GLY A 59 3.78 6.31 1.69
N ASP A 60 3.05 6.62 0.60
CA ASP A 60 3.57 7.37 -0.54
C ASP A 60 4.05 8.77 -0.15
N LYS A 61 3.32 9.47 0.73
CA LYS A 61 3.73 10.79 1.24
C LYS A 61 5.02 10.69 2.06
N ILE A 62 5.17 9.66 2.90
CA ILE A 62 6.38 9.44 3.69
C ILE A 62 7.56 9.16 2.77
N VAL A 63 7.42 8.25 1.80
CA VAL A 63 8.46 7.92 0.83
C VAL A 63 8.87 9.17 0.05
N LYS A 64 7.91 9.95 -0.47
CA LYS A 64 8.20 11.21 -1.16
C LYS A 64 8.94 12.22 -0.27
N LYS A 65 8.56 12.32 1.00
CA LYS A 65 9.22 13.23 1.96
C LYS A 65 10.65 12.78 2.27
N LEU A 66 10.88 11.48 2.45
CA LEU A 66 12.21 10.91 2.67
C LEU A 66 13.08 11.09 1.43
N TYR A 67 12.56 10.78 0.24
CA TYR A 67 13.27 10.99 -1.03
C TYR A 67 13.72 12.44 -1.20
N ARG A 68 12.83 13.41 -0.96
CA ARG A 68 13.20 14.83 -0.98
C ARG A 68 14.29 15.16 0.03
N LYS A 69 14.17 14.66 1.26
CA LYS A 69 15.21 14.88 2.29
C LYS A 69 16.56 14.30 1.87
N CYS A 70 16.60 13.11 1.29
CA CYS A 70 17.85 12.53 0.78
C CYS A 70 18.44 13.38 -0.34
N GLN A 71 17.60 13.88 -1.27
CA GLN A 71 18.07 14.75 -2.35
C GLN A 71 18.64 16.08 -1.83
N TYR A 72 17.99 16.71 -0.85
CA TYR A 72 18.53 17.91 -0.21
C TYR A 72 19.74 17.63 0.68
N VAL A 73 19.88 16.43 1.29
CA VAL A 73 21.08 16.07 2.06
C VAL A 73 22.28 15.90 1.11
N ILE A 74 22.06 15.29 -0.06
CA ILE A 74 23.07 15.15 -1.11
C ILE A 74 23.44 16.53 -1.70
N ASP A 75 22.47 17.43 -1.86
CA ASP A 75 22.72 18.80 -2.34
C ASP A 75 23.20 19.76 -1.21
N SER A 76 23.10 19.37 0.07
CA SER A 76 23.54 20.18 1.23
C SER A 76 25.03 20.01 1.58
N GLU A 77 25.80 19.32 0.75
CA GLU A 77 27.22 19.62 0.63
C GLU A 77 27.47 20.99 -0.04
N SER A 78 26.41 21.68 -0.50
CA SER A 78 26.45 23.09 -0.86
C SER A 78 26.30 23.99 0.37
N SER A 79 27.43 24.22 1.04
CA SER A 79 27.85 25.54 1.53
C SER A 79 26.91 26.26 2.50
N ASP A 80 26.96 25.85 3.77
CA ASP A 80 26.68 26.75 4.92
C ASP A 80 28.00 27.14 5.63
N ASP A 81 29.11 27.14 4.88
CA ASP A 81 30.36 27.72 5.35
C ASP A 81 30.27 29.25 5.17
N ASP A 82 29.62 29.91 6.12
CA ASP A 82 29.75 31.35 6.43
C ASP A 82 31.18 31.68 6.95
N ASP A 83 32.21 31.13 6.31
CA ASP A 83 33.61 31.39 6.60
C ASP A 83 34.11 32.50 5.66
N GLU A 84 33.47 33.68 5.74
CA GLU A 84 34.02 34.92 5.19
C GLU A 84 35.30 35.27 5.97
N LEU A 85 36.42 34.67 5.60
CA LEU A 85 37.71 34.97 6.20
C LEU A 85 38.20 36.30 5.64
N TYR A 86 38.30 37.29 6.52
CA TYR A 86 38.88 38.59 6.23
C TYR A 86 40.36 38.60 6.61
N ASP A 87 41.18 39.31 5.83
CA ASP A 87 42.58 39.54 6.19
C ASP A 87 42.71 40.53 7.36
N ALA A 88 43.92 40.81 7.83
CA ALA A 88 44.15 41.77 8.92
C ALA A 88 43.69 43.21 8.60
N ASN A 89 43.33 43.50 7.35
CA ASN A 89 42.82 44.78 6.87
C ASN A 89 41.30 44.76 6.60
N ASN A 90 40.59 43.69 7.02
CA ASN A 90 39.17 43.52 6.78
C ASN A 90 38.79 43.39 5.29
N GLU A 91 39.67 42.86 4.44
CA GLU A 91 39.37 42.51 3.04
C GLU A 91 39.07 41.01 2.89
N PRO A 92 38.08 40.61 2.06
CA PRO A 92 37.71 39.21 1.92
C PRO A 92 38.82 38.37 1.26
N VAL A 93 39.31 37.35 1.96
CA VAL A 93 40.34 36.42 1.49
C VAL A 93 39.67 35.35 0.63
N ILE A 94 39.68 35.52 -0.69
CA ILE A 94 39.17 34.52 -1.64
C ILE A 94 40.04 33.27 -1.57
N LYS A 95 39.56 32.22 -0.88
CA LYS A 95 40.21 30.90 -0.89
C LYS A 95 40.10 30.30 -2.29
N ARG A 96 41.23 29.96 -2.91
CA ARG A 96 41.24 29.17 -4.15
C ARG A 96 40.58 27.83 -3.87
N LYS A 97 39.56 27.51 -4.66
CA LYS A 97 38.85 26.22 -4.68
C LYS A 97 39.90 25.10 -4.78
N LYS A 98 40.02 24.28 -3.74
CA LYS A 98 40.77 23.02 -3.87
C LYS A 98 40.09 22.24 -4.98
N MET A 99 40.88 21.75 -5.94
CA MET A 99 40.40 20.74 -6.89
C MET A 99 39.73 19.65 -6.05
N THR A 100 38.50 19.29 -6.44
CA THR A 100 37.89 18.02 -6.07
C THR A 100 38.83 16.93 -6.55
N GLU A 101 39.72 16.49 -5.68
CA GLU A 101 40.26 15.15 -5.79
C GLU A 101 39.06 14.21 -5.61
N ASP A 102 38.95 13.22 -6.50
CA ASP A 102 37.93 12.18 -6.44
C ASP A 102 38.03 11.51 -5.06
N PHE A 103 37.21 11.97 -4.11
CA PHE A 103 37.04 11.30 -2.83
C PHE A 103 36.39 9.96 -3.17
N GLN A 104 37.22 8.93 -3.31
CA GLN A 104 36.73 7.55 -3.35
C GLN A 104 36.00 7.33 -2.03
N GLU A 105 34.68 7.19 -2.09
CA GLU A 105 33.89 6.84 -0.92
C GLU A 105 34.49 5.58 -0.29
N PRO A 106 34.98 5.65 0.96
CA PRO A 106 35.71 4.54 1.57
C PRO A 106 34.81 3.34 1.84
N LEU A 107 33.49 3.53 1.86
CA LEU A 107 32.50 2.48 2.08
C LEU A 107 31.41 2.57 1.01
N ILE A 108 31.25 1.50 0.23
CA ILE A 108 30.17 1.34 -0.74
C ILE A 108 29.06 0.52 -0.09
N VAL A 109 27.81 0.97 -0.23
CA VAL A 109 26.64 0.17 0.14
C VAL A 109 26.47 -0.97 -0.86
N THR A 110 26.61 -2.21 -0.40
CA THR A 110 26.44 -3.40 -1.25
C THR A 110 25.02 -3.91 -1.25
N ASP A 111 24.37 -3.87 -0.09
CA ASP A 111 23.02 -4.41 0.07
C ASP A 111 22.30 -3.74 1.25
N VAL A 112 20.97 -3.69 1.17
CA VAL A 112 20.10 -3.17 2.21
C VAL A 112 18.98 -4.17 2.44
N TRP A 113 18.86 -4.64 3.67
CA TRP A 113 17.80 -5.56 4.07
C TRP A 113 16.95 -4.97 5.18
N GLN A 114 15.70 -5.39 5.22
CA GLN A 114 14.73 -4.94 6.22
C GLN A 114 13.98 -6.13 6.81
N ARG A 115 13.70 -6.07 8.12
CA ARG A 115 12.96 -7.11 8.85
C ARG A 115 12.13 -6.50 9.97
N ILE A 116 10.98 -7.09 10.25
CA ILE A 116 10.14 -6.75 11.41
C ILE A 116 10.38 -7.78 12.52
N ILE A 117 10.73 -7.30 13.72
CA ILE A 117 10.94 -8.12 14.93
C ILE A 117 10.20 -7.42 16.08
N ASP A 118 9.29 -8.13 16.75
CA ASP A 118 8.46 -7.60 17.86
C ASP A 118 7.83 -6.23 17.55
N ASP A 119 7.16 -6.13 16.41
CA ASP A 119 6.53 -4.90 15.89
C ASP A 119 7.48 -3.72 15.66
N LYS A 120 8.80 -3.97 15.63
CA LYS A 120 9.82 -2.97 15.33
C LYS A 120 10.46 -3.22 13.97
N TRP A 121 10.63 -2.15 13.21
CA TRP A 121 11.37 -2.16 11.96
C TRP A 121 12.88 -2.16 12.24
N VAL A 122 13.58 -3.12 11.66
CA VAL A 122 15.04 -3.21 11.65
C VAL A 122 15.51 -3.09 10.21
N ILE A 123 16.41 -2.15 9.96
CA ILE A 123 17.05 -1.95 8.66
C ILE A 123 18.55 -2.23 8.85
N GLY A 124 19.08 -3.17 8.07
CA GLY A 124 20.50 -3.46 8.00
C GLY A 124 21.07 -3.00 6.67
N VAL A 125 22.27 -2.41 6.72
CA VAL A 125 23.00 -1.94 5.55
C VAL A 125 24.35 -2.66 5.54
N ASN A 126 24.64 -3.37 4.45
CA ASN A 126 25.93 -4.01 4.24
C ASN A 126 26.87 -3.02 3.56
N LEU A 127 28.04 -2.80 4.16
CA LEU A 127 29.04 -1.86 3.67
C LEU A 127 30.30 -2.63 3.26
N GLU A 128 30.84 -2.30 2.09
CA GLU A 128 32.12 -2.83 1.59
C GLU A 128 33.17 -1.71 1.55
N ASN A 129 34.37 -1.99 2.07
CA ASN A 129 35.45 -1.03 2.05
C ASN A 129 36.08 -0.94 0.66
N ASN A 130 36.05 0.24 0.04
CA ASN A 130 36.62 0.52 -1.27
C ASN A 130 37.93 1.32 -1.20
N SER A 131 38.54 1.45 -0.02
CA SER A 131 39.89 1.99 0.10
C SER A 131 40.86 1.02 -0.60
N LYS A 132 41.44 1.43 -1.73
CA LYS A 132 42.48 0.66 -2.43
C LYS A 132 43.59 0.27 -1.44
N ARG A 133 43.94 -1.02 -1.44
CA ARG A 133 45.04 -1.60 -0.67
C ARG A 133 46.39 -1.29 -1.31
#